data_AF-A0A4R2DGL3-F1
#
_entry.id   AF-A0A4R2DGL3-F1
#
_cell.length_a   1.000
_cell.length_b   1.000
_cell.length_c   1.000
_cell.angle_alpha   90.00
_cell.angle_beta   90.00
_cell.angle_gamma   90.00
#
_symmetry.space_group_name_H-M   'P 1'
#
loop_
_entity.id
_entity.type
_entity.pdbx_description
1 polymer ?
#
loop_
_entity_poly.entity_id
_entity_poly.type
_entity_poly.pdbx_seq_one_letter_code
_entity_poly.pdbx_strand_id
1 'polypeptide(L)'
;MLTPHERRPPYLPGVPLHRRRSAPTRCAPCHGEQSPLVHRESTDFLFAAAQRDAVADGENLIIDGTLAWKGHAERLLTHLQHAGYTIHVVDVEAPQHVAAERIVTRWSHGVLRALSDPADLAARLGGRWVPATAVDALFTEFREPDHLPLRGRSVTQVNALEVSEAHTAVGCYDLYRTEDAGHGADHIERRERPAADGELLVTWTASSTPVE
;
A
#
# COMPACT_ATOMS: atom_id res chain seq x y z
N MET A 1 -42.98 -59.76 -35.72
CA MET A 1 -41.57 -59.77 -35.30
C MET A 1 -41.48 -59.09 -33.94
N LEU A 2 -41.11 -59.87 -32.92
CA LEU A 2 -40.36 -59.55 -31.69
C LEU A 2 -40.66 -58.26 -30.87
N THR A 3 -41.10 -58.46 -29.63
CA THR A 3 -41.15 -57.53 -28.47
C THR A 3 -39.74 -57.17 -27.95
N PRO A 4 -39.54 -56.10 -27.13
CA PRO A 4 -39.59 -56.22 -25.65
C PRO A 4 -40.19 -54.97 -24.93
N HIS A 5 -41.08 -55.11 -23.95
CA HIS A 5 -40.82 -55.34 -22.51
C HIS A 5 -40.29 -54.10 -21.75
N GLU A 6 -41.18 -53.33 -21.11
CA GLU A 6 -40.82 -52.51 -19.94
C GLU A 6 -41.89 -52.64 -18.85
N ARG A 7 -41.45 -53.13 -17.69
CA ARG A 7 -42.23 -53.33 -16.49
C ARG A 7 -42.39 -51.98 -15.77
N ARG A 8 -43.62 -51.61 -15.42
CA ARG A 8 -43.88 -50.55 -14.44
C ARG A 8 -43.48 -51.02 -13.04
N PRO A 9 -42.75 -50.24 -12.23
CA PRO A 9 -42.66 -50.48 -10.80
C PRO A 9 -43.89 -49.93 -10.06
N PRO A 10 -44.28 -50.53 -8.92
CA PRO A 10 -45.47 -50.14 -8.17
C PRO A 10 -45.25 -48.84 -7.37
N TYR A 11 -46.32 -48.06 -7.28
CA TYR A 11 -46.48 -46.92 -6.37
C TYR A 11 -46.33 -47.38 -4.90
N LEU A 12 -45.50 -46.68 -4.12
CA LEU A 12 -45.58 -46.69 -2.65
C LEU A 12 -45.72 -45.23 -2.15
N PRO A 13 -46.59 -44.97 -1.16
CA PRO A 13 -46.94 -43.61 -0.74
C PRO A 13 -46.06 -43.08 0.38
N GLY A 14 -45.80 -41.76 0.33
CA GLY A 14 -45.74 -40.87 1.50
C GLY A 14 -44.52 -40.95 2.43
N VAL A 15 -43.51 -40.10 2.17
CA VAL A 15 -42.69 -39.47 3.23
C VAL A 15 -42.41 -38.02 2.81
N PRO A 16 -42.93 -37.00 3.51
CA PRO A 16 -42.54 -35.62 3.26
C PRO A 16 -41.39 -35.26 4.20
N LEU A 17 -40.19 -34.99 3.67
CA LEU A 17 -39.15 -34.31 4.45
C LEU A 17 -38.31 -33.42 3.53
N HIS A 18 -38.77 -32.16 3.50
CA HIS A 18 -38.04 -30.94 3.22
C HIS A 18 -36.73 -31.05 2.43
N ARG A 19 -36.82 -30.74 1.13
CA ARG A 19 -35.74 -30.05 0.41
C ARG A 19 -35.41 -28.77 1.17
N ARG A 20 -34.44 -28.80 2.09
CA ARG A 20 -33.70 -27.59 2.43
C ARG A 20 -32.93 -27.22 1.16
N ARG A 21 -33.50 -26.29 0.38
CA ARG A 21 -32.68 -25.45 -0.49
C ARG A 21 -31.70 -24.77 0.45
N SER A 22 -30.44 -25.19 0.41
CA SER A 22 -29.35 -24.39 0.96
C SER A 22 -29.51 -23.01 0.34
N ALA A 23 -29.82 -22.03 1.17
CA ALA A 23 -29.67 -20.64 0.78
C ALA A 23 -28.25 -20.49 0.22
N PRO A 24 -28.03 -19.73 -0.86
CA PRO A 24 -26.67 -19.38 -1.24
C PRO A 24 -26.02 -18.83 0.03
N THR A 25 -24.91 -19.46 0.45
CA THR A 25 -24.08 -18.93 1.52
C THR A 25 -23.90 -17.47 1.17
N ARG A 26 -24.53 -16.57 1.94
CA ARG A 26 -24.17 -15.17 1.85
C ARG A 26 -22.69 -15.20 2.17
N CYS A 27 -21.84 -15.01 1.17
CA CYS A 27 -20.52 -14.48 1.42
C CYS A 27 -20.82 -13.24 2.27
N ALA A 28 -20.53 -13.32 3.56
CA ALA A 28 -20.58 -12.14 4.40
C ALA A 28 -19.72 -11.12 3.64
N PRO A 29 -20.25 -9.94 3.28
CA PRO A 29 -19.43 -8.94 2.65
C PRO A 29 -18.22 -8.76 3.54
N CYS A 30 -17.03 -9.03 3.01
CA CYS A 30 -15.80 -8.74 3.73
C CYS A 30 -15.84 -7.22 3.94
N HIS A 31 -16.12 -6.76 5.16
CA HIS A 31 -16.42 -5.35 5.43
C HIS A 31 -15.33 -4.38 4.90
N GLY A 32 -14.10 -4.87 4.70
CA GLY A 32 -13.00 -4.12 4.09
C GLY A 32 -13.08 -3.85 2.58
N GLU A 33 -13.96 -4.50 1.82
CA GLU A 33 -14.12 -4.29 0.37
C GLU A 33 -14.77 -2.93 0.02
N GLN A 34 -15.34 -2.23 1.01
CA GLN A 34 -15.94 -0.89 0.84
C GLN A 34 -14.97 0.28 1.11
N SER A 35 -13.68 -0.01 1.33
CA SER A 35 -12.63 0.99 1.59
C SER A 35 -12.56 2.18 0.61
N PRO A 36 -12.82 2.04 -0.71
CA PRO A 36 -12.75 3.22 -1.60
C PRO A 36 -13.84 4.26 -1.33
N LEU A 37 -14.97 3.90 -0.69
CA LEU A 37 -16.06 4.84 -0.41
C LEU A 37 -15.69 5.90 0.64
N VAL A 38 -14.74 5.59 1.52
CA VAL A 38 -14.26 6.50 2.58
C VAL A 38 -12.92 7.15 2.25
N HIS A 39 -12.35 6.89 1.07
CA HIS A 39 -11.05 7.44 0.69
C HIS A 39 -11.04 8.97 0.75
N ARG A 40 -12.08 9.60 0.19
CA ARG A 40 -12.23 11.05 0.20
C ARG A 40 -12.36 11.61 1.62
N GLU A 41 -13.16 10.97 2.47
CA GLU A 41 -13.34 11.38 3.87
C GLU A 41 -12.04 11.30 4.65
N SER A 42 -11.32 10.19 4.51
CA SER A 42 -10.04 9.94 5.15
C SER A 42 -8.97 10.93 4.71
N THR A 43 -8.82 11.15 3.40
CA THR A 43 -7.73 11.95 2.84
C THR A 43 -8.03 13.45 2.86
N ASP A 44 -9.21 13.88 2.41
CA ASP A 44 -9.51 15.31 2.26
C ASP A 44 -9.88 15.97 3.60
N PHE A 45 -10.42 15.21 4.55
CA PHE A 45 -10.94 15.76 5.81
C PHE A 45 -10.12 15.33 7.01
N LEU A 46 -10.03 14.03 7.29
CA LEU A 46 -9.41 13.56 8.54
C LEU A 46 -7.89 13.76 8.52
N PHE A 47 -7.22 13.33 7.45
CA PHE A 47 -5.78 13.52 7.31
C PHE A 47 -5.41 15.00 7.26
N ALA A 48 -6.11 15.79 6.43
CA ALA A 48 -5.84 17.21 6.31
C ALA A 48 -6.10 17.98 7.62
N ALA A 49 -7.11 17.59 8.41
CA ALA A 49 -7.36 18.18 9.73
C ALA A 49 -6.27 17.80 10.73
N ALA A 50 -5.98 16.50 10.87
CA ALA A 50 -4.94 16.02 11.79
C ALA A 50 -3.57 16.63 11.48
N GLN A 51 -3.21 16.76 10.20
CA GLN A 51 -1.98 17.41 9.79
C GLN A 51 -1.97 18.90 10.18
N ARG A 52 -3.06 19.64 9.96
CA ARG A 52 -3.13 21.06 10.33
C ARG A 52 -3.01 21.26 11.83
N ASP A 53 -3.70 20.43 12.63
CA ASP A 53 -3.70 20.53 14.08
C ASP A 53 -2.29 20.23 14.63
N ALA A 54 -1.68 19.12 14.19
CA ALA A 54 -0.32 18.75 14.61
C ALA A 54 0.75 19.79 14.20
N VAL A 55 0.59 20.41 13.01
CA VAL A 55 1.46 21.51 12.57
C VAL A 55 1.25 22.77 13.42
N ALA A 56 0.01 23.11 13.77
CA ALA A 56 -0.29 24.25 14.63
C ALA A 56 0.29 24.08 16.04
N ASP A 57 0.31 22.85 16.52
CA ASP A 57 0.88 22.48 17.82
C ASP A 57 2.42 22.31 17.80
N GLY A 58 3.04 22.35 16.62
CA GLY A 58 4.49 22.23 16.45
C GLY A 58 5.03 20.83 16.72
N GLU A 59 4.20 19.79 16.54
CA GLU A 59 4.57 18.40 16.81
C GLU A 59 5.52 17.84 15.75
N ASN A 60 6.31 16.83 16.10
CA ASN A 60 7.05 16.04 15.11
C ASN A 60 6.09 15.10 14.38
N LEU A 61 6.03 15.20 13.06
CA LEU A 61 5.10 14.39 12.24
C LEU A 61 5.83 13.25 11.54
N ILE A 62 5.18 12.08 11.50
CA ILE A 62 5.50 11.01 10.55
C ILE A 62 4.31 10.91 9.59
N ILE A 63 4.57 11.15 8.31
CA ILE A 63 3.55 11.11 7.26
C ILE A 63 3.82 9.92 6.36
N ASP A 64 2.91 8.93 6.40
CA ASP A 64 2.95 7.76 5.53
C ASP A 64 2.23 8.04 4.21
N GLY A 65 2.87 7.69 3.10
CA GLY A 65 2.34 7.88 1.76
C GLY A 65 3.29 7.30 0.71
N THR A 66 2.73 6.96 -0.46
CA THR A 66 3.53 6.37 -1.54
C THR A 66 4.33 7.39 -2.34
N LEU A 67 4.06 8.70 -2.20
CA LEU A 67 4.63 9.75 -3.05
C LEU A 67 4.42 9.53 -4.57
N ALA A 68 3.47 8.67 -4.97
CA ALA A 68 3.19 8.37 -6.37
C ALA A 68 2.67 9.60 -7.15
N TRP A 69 1.98 10.52 -6.47
CA TRP A 69 1.56 11.79 -7.05
C TRP A 69 2.50 12.93 -6.63
N LYS A 70 3.47 13.25 -7.49
CA LYS A 70 4.48 14.30 -7.26
C LYS A 70 3.87 15.64 -6.83
N GLY A 71 2.82 16.09 -7.51
CA GLY A 71 2.20 17.38 -7.19
C GLY A 71 1.58 17.45 -5.78
N HIS A 72 1.14 16.33 -5.20
CA HIS A 72 0.72 16.32 -3.79
C HIS A 72 1.91 16.37 -2.84
N ALA A 73 2.98 15.62 -3.14
CA ALA A 73 4.22 15.66 -2.37
C ALA A 73 4.82 17.09 -2.33
N GLU A 74 4.90 17.76 -3.47
CA GLU A 74 5.40 19.14 -3.55
C GLU A 74 4.57 20.11 -2.69
N ARG A 75 3.23 20.01 -2.74
CA ARG A 75 2.36 20.83 -1.89
C ARG A 75 2.55 20.54 -0.42
N LEU A 76 2.70 19.27 -0.05
CA LEU A 76 2.94 18.85 1.32
C LEU A 76 4.27 19.40 1.86
N LEU A 77 5.37 19.18 1.13
CA LEU A 77 6.70 19.64 1.51
C LEU A 77 6.77 21.16 1.60
N THR A 78 6.17 21.88 0.63
CA THR A 78 6.06 23.34 0.67
C THR A 78 5.33 23.82 1.92
N HIS A 79 4.21 23.16 2.29
CA HIS A 79 3.45 23.53 3.48
C HIS A 79 4.25 23.31 4.76
N LEU A 80 4.93 22.17 4.89
CA LEU A 80 5.78 21.86 6.05
C LEU A 80 6.97 22.82 6.14
N GLN A 81 7.60 23.15 5.01
CA GLN A 81 8.67 24.13 4.94
C GLN A 81 8.20 25.52 5.40
N HIS A 82 7.03 25.98 4.96
CA HIS A 82 6.48 27.26 5.43
C HIS A 82 6.14 27.26 6.93
N ALA A 83 5.79 26.11 7.49
CA ALA A 83 5.60 25.93 8.93
C ALA A 83 6.93 25.82 9.72
N GLY A 84 8.08 25.85 9.04
CA GLY A 84 9.40 25.85 9.68
C GLY A 84 9.97 24.46 9.97
N TYR A 85 9.41 23.40 9.39
CA TYR A 85 9.91 22.05 9.59
C TYR A 85 11.17 21.76 8.78
N THR A 86 12.09 21.01 9.40
CA THR A 86 13.12 20.24 8.68
C THR A 86 12.55 18.89 8.28
N ILE A 87 12.77 18.46 7.05
CA ILE A 87 12.14 17.28 6.47
C ILE A 87 13.18 16.18 6.26
N HIS A 88 12.83 14.96 6.67
CA HIS A 88 13.55 13.73 6.37
C HIS A 88 12.64 12.84 5.53
N VAL A 89 13.08 12.52 4.32
CA VAL A 89 12.38 11.59 3.43
C VAL A 89 12.97 10.20 3.59
N VAL A 90 12.12 9.23 3.93
CA VAL A 90 12.48 7.82 4.02
C VAL A 90 11.77 7.09 2.89
N ASP A 91 12.54 6.67 1.89
CA ASP A 91 12.07 6.02 0.67
C ASP A 91 12.30 4.51 0.77
N VAL A 92 11.22 3.71 0.72
CA VAL A 92 11.28 2.26 0.92
C VAL A 92 10.82 1.55 -0.34
N GLU A 93 11.77 0.99 -1.07
CA GLU A 93 11.54 0.44 -2.39
C GLU A 93 11.61 -1.09 -2.41
N ALA A 94 10.86 -1.71 -3.30
CA ALA A 94 10.89 -3.15 -3.52
C ALA A 94 10.67 -3.45 -5.02
N PRO A 95 11.25 -4.52 -5.58
CA PRO A 95 10.88 -4.97 -6.92
C PRO A 95 9.36 -5.22 -7.03
N GLN A 96 8.78 -4.98 -8.21
CA GLN A 96 7.33 -5.12 -8.46
C GLN A 96 6.77 -6.46 -7.97
N HIS A 97 7.47 -7.56 -8.24
CA HIS A 97 7.04 -8.90 -7.83
C HIS A 97 7.05 -9.08 -6.29
N VAL A 98 8.03 -8.51 -5.59
CA VAL A 98 8.11 -8.52 -4.12
C VAL A 98 6.99 -7.67 -3.51
N ALA A 99 6.72 -6.50 -4.08
CA ALA A 99 5.62 -5.64 -3.65
C ALA A 99 4.25 -6.34 -3.83
N ALA A 100 4.04 -6.99 -4.97
CA ALA A 100 2.84 -7.78 -5.25
C ALA A 100 2.70 -8.96 -4.26
N GLU A 101 3.77 -9.69 -4.00
CA GLU A 101 3.78 -10.79 -3.03
C GLU A 101 3.43 -10.31 -1.63
N ARG A 102 4.04 -9.20 -1.17
CA ARG A 102 3.74 -8.62 0.15
C ARG A 102 2.29 -8.20 0.29
N ILE A 103 1.66 -7.68 -0.76
CA ILE A 103 0.24 -7.34 -0.76
C ILE A 103 -0.62 -8.60 -0.56
N VAL A 104 -0.31 -9.67 -1.30
CA VAL A 104 -1.03 -10.95 -1.19
C VAL A 104 -0.84 -11.57 0.19
N THR A 105 0.39 -11.62 0.69
CA THR A 105 0.73 -12.15 2.01
C THR A 105 0.08 -11.36 3.15
N ARG A 106 0.11 -10.03 3.09
CA ARG A 106 -0.58 -9.17 4.07
C ARG A 106 -2.08 -9.43 4.09
N TRP A 107 -2.69 -9.53 2.90
CA TRP A 107 -4.12 -9.80 2.79
C TRP A 107 -4.47 -11.19 3.34
N SER A 108 -3.76 -12.24 2.91
CA SER A 108 -4.04 -13.62 3.33
C SER A 108 -3.84 -13.80 4.83
N HIS A 109 -2.79 -13.22 5.40
CA HIS A 109 -2.55 -13.24 6.85
C HIS A 109 -3.69 -12.54 7.61
N GLY A 110 -4.17 -11.38 7.12
CA GLY A 110 -5.32 -10.70 7.71
C GLY A 110 -6.60 -11.56 7.68
N VAL A 111 -6.86 -12.25 6.57
CA VAL A 111 -7.99 -13.18 6.46
C VAL A 111 -7.85 -14.35 7.44
N LEU A 112 -6.67 -14.99 7.48
CA LEU A 112 -6.42 -16.11 8.39
C LEU A 112 -6.57 -15.69 9.85
N ARG A 113 -6.06 -14.52 10.25
CA ARG A 113 -6.24 -14.00 11.61
C ARG A 113 -7.71 -13.80 11.98
N ALA A 114 -8.52 -13.26 11.08
CA ALA A 114 -9.96 -13.10 11.32
C ALA A 114 -10.69 -14.43 11.54
N LEU A 115 -10.25 -15.49 10.85
CA LEU A 115 -10.82 -16.82 10.96
C LEU A 115 -10.35 -17.56 12.22
N SER A 116 -9.08 -17.37 12.59
CA SER A 116 -8.46 -18.07 13.72
C SER A 116 -8.75 -17.45 15.09
N ASP A 117 -8.96 -16.12 15.14
CA ASP A 117 -9.30 -15.42 16.39
C ASP A 117 -10.49 -14.46 16.19
N PRO A 118 -11.73 -14.99 16.22
CA PRO A 118 -12.93 -14.18 16.06
C PRO A 118 -13.25 -13.30 17.28
N ALA A 119 -12.53 -13.44 18.40
CA ALA A 119 -12.72 -12.59 19.58
C ALA A 119 -11.93 -11.29 19.49
N ASP A 120 -10.81 -11.27 18.75
CA ASP A 120 -10.05 -10.06 18.44
C ASP A 120 -10.83 -9.13 17.50
N LEU A 121 -11.41 -8.07 18.08
CA LEU A 121 -12.21 -7.08 17.36
C LEU A 121 -11.44 -6.40 16.21
N ALA A 122 -10.12 -6.25 16.32
CA ALA A 122 -9.29 -5.68 15.26
C ALA A 122 -9.06 -6.71 14.15
N ALA A 123 -8.79 -7.97 14.49
CA ALA A 123 -8.62 -9.05 13.52
C ALA A 123 -9.90 -9.39 12.77
N ARG A 124 -11.09 -9.20 13.38
CA ARG A 124 -12.41 -9.46 12.76
C ARG A 124 -12.64 -8.72 11.44
N LEU A 125 -11.94 -7.61 11.20
CA LEU A 125 -12.05 -6.85 9.95
C LEU A 125 -11.37 -7.55 8.76
N GLY A 126 -10.53 -8.57 9.02
CA GLY A 126 -9.84 -9.35 8.00
C GLY A 126 -8.76 -8.57 7.24
N GLY A 127 -8.29 -9.19 6.15
CA GLY A 127 -7.36 -8.56 5.22
C GLY A 127 -8.09 -7.65 4.23
N ARG A 128 -7.63 -6.40 4.09
CA ARG A 128 -8.08 -5.51 3.01
C ARG A 128 -7.35 -5.84 1.72
N TRP A 129 -8.08 -6.23 0.67
CA TRP A 129 -7.50 -6.49 -0.64
C TRP A 129 -6.97 -5.20 -1.28
N VAL A 130 -5.83 -5.28 -1.96
CA VAL A 130 -5.31 -4.22 -2.83
C VAL A 130 -5.19 -4.81 -4.24
N PRO A 131 -5.85 -4.25 -5.26
CA PRO A 131 -5.76 -4.74 -6.62
C PRO A 131 -4.32 -4.68 -7.16
N ALA A 132 -3.94 -5.67 -7.98
CA ALA A 132 -2.64 -5.69 -8.65
C ALA A 132 -2.38 -4.42 -9.48
N THR A 133 -3.44 -3.86 -10.09
CA THR A 133 -3.37 -2.61 -10.86
C THR A 133 -2.86 -1.42 -10.05
N ALA A 134 -3.03 -1.42 -8.72
CA ALA A 134 -2.47 -0.39 -7.85
C ALA A 134 -0.93 -0.47 -7.76
N VAL A 135 -0.37 -1.69 -7.85
CA VAL A 135 1.08 -1.91 -7.93
C VAL A 135 1.57 -1.58 -9.33
N ASP A 136 0.87 -2.09 -10.36
CA ASP A 136 1.27 -1.88 -11.77
C ASP A 136 1.35 -0.40 -12.13
N ALA A 137 0.45 0.43 -11.56
CA ALA A 137 0.48 1.88 -11.74
C ALA A 137 1.75 2.56 -11.19
N LEU A 138 2.50 1.90 -10.28
CA LEU A 138 3.76 2.41 -9.73
C LEU A 138 4.97 1.93 -10.54
N PHE A 139 4.84 0.85 -11.30
CA PHE A 139 5.91 0.23 -12.08
C PHE A 139 5.60 0.31 -13.57
N THR A 140 5.67 1.53 -14.11
CA THR A 140 5.49 1.80 -15.53
C THR A 140 6.83 1.92 -16.25
N GLU A 141 6.83 1.93 -17.59
CA GLU A 141 8.04 2.25 -18.35
C GLU A 141 8.34 3.75 -18.32
N PHE A 142 7.28 4.57 -18.40
CA PHE A 142 7.33 6.03 -18.41
C PHE A 142 6.46 6.60 -17.30
N ARG A 143 6.91 7.69 -16.70
CA ARG A 143 6.15 8.44 -15.69
C ARG A 143 5.14 9.37 -16.35
N GLU A 144 3.95 9.44 -15.79
CA GLU A 144 2.99 10.49 -16.12
C GLU A 144 3.13 11.68 -15.15
N PRO A 145 3.00 12.94 -15.61
CA PRO A 145 2.61 13.37 -16.96
C PRO A 145 3.78 13.74 -17.90
N ASP A 146 5.03 13.60 -17.47
CA ASP A 146 6.20 14.12 -18.20
C ASP A 146 6.85 13.11 -19.17
N HIS A 147 6.33 11.88 -19.21
CA HIS A 147 6.77 10.77 -20.04
C HIS A 147 8.27 10.44 -19.90
N LEU A 148 8.87 10.74 -18.75
CA LEU A 148 10.27 10.41 -18.51
C LEU A 148 10.43 8.90 -18.23
N PRO A 149 11.47 8.24 -18.79
CA PRO A 149 11.70 6.82 -18.56
C PRO A 149 12.12 6.56 -17.12
N LEU A 150 11.46 5.60 -16.47
CA LEU A 150 11.73 5.24 -15.08
C LEU A 150 12.98 4.35 -14.89
N ARG A 151 13.44 3.71 -15.98
CA ARG A 151 14.65 2.86 -16.01
C ARG A 151 14.63 1.74 -14.95
N GLY A 152 13.47 1.09 -14.79
CA GLY A 152 13.29 0.00 -13.84
C GLY A 152 13.08 0.43 -12.38
N ARG A 153 13.02 1.74 -12.11
CA ARG A 153 12.59 2.28 -10.81
C ARG A 153 11.08 2.43 -10.78
N SER A 154 10.52 2.51 -9.58
CA SER A 154 9.11 2.89 -9.39
C SER A 154 8.92 4.39 -9.62
N VAL A 155 7.67 4.80 -9.90
CA VAL A 155 7.27 6.21 -9.91
C VAL A 155 7.57 6.87 -8.55
N THR A 156 7.38 6.11 -7.47
CA THR A 156 7.55 6.56 -6.08
C THR A 156 8.99 6.95 -5.81
N GLN A 157 9.95 6.08 -6.18
CA GLN A 157 11.38 6.34 -5.99
C GLN A 157 11.83 7.59 -6.74
N VAL A 158 11.41 7.73 -8.00
CA VAL A 158 11.81 8.88 -8.83
C VAL A 158 11.21 10.16 -8.27
N ASN A 159 9.93 10.14 -7.88
CA ASN A 159 9.29 11.30 -7.28
C ASN A 159 9.95 11.68 -5.95
N ALA A 160 10.18 10.70 -5.05
CA ALA A 160 10.77 10.91 -3.74
C ALA A 160 12.14 11.59 -3.84
N LEU A 161 12.99 11.12 -4.76
CA LEU A 161 14.29 11.74 -4.97
C LEU A 161 14.17 13.16 -5.54
N GLU A 162 13.38 13.35 -6.60
CA GLU A 162 13.26 14.66 -7.25
C GLU A 162 12.65 15.73 -6.33
N VAL A 163 11.64 15.38 -5.52
CA VAL A 163 11.08 16.34 -4.56
C VAL A 163 12.08 16.63 -3.45
N SER A 164 12.88 15.65 -3.04
CA SER A 164 13.94 15.84 -2.04
C SER A 164 15.04 16.78 -2.54
N GLU A 165 15.44 16.65 -3.81
CA GLU A 165 16.41 17.53 -4.44
C GLU A 165 15.88 18.96 -4.57
N ALA A 166 14.61 19.11 -4.99
CA ALA A 166 13.98 20.41 -5.26
C ALA A 166 13.61 21.24 -4.01
N HIS A 167 13.42 20.60 -2.85
CA HIS A 167 13.01 21.30 -1.62
C HIS A 167 14.17 21.43 -0.63
N THR A 168 14.57 22.66 -0.34
CA THR A 168 15.68 22.97 0.58
C THR A 168 15.42 22.56 2.02
N ALA A 169 14.14 22.47 2.43
CA ALA A 169 13.75 21.95 3.74
C ALA A 169 14.09 20.46 3.93
N VAL A 170 14.30 19.70 2.85
CA VAL A 170 14.74 18.32 2.94
C VAL A 170 16.23 18.28 3.25
N GLY A 171 16.54 17.96 4.51
CA GLY A 171 17.90 17.84 5.02
C GLY A 171 18.49 16.45 4.86
N CYS A 172 17.64 15.43 4.77
CA CYS A 172 18.04 14.02 4.65
C CYS A 172 17.07 13.24 3.75
N TYR A 173 17.62 12.39 2.89
CA TYR A 173 16.91 11.38 2.11
C TYR A 173 17.60 10.03 2.34
N ASP A 174 16.86 9.06 2.87
CA ASP A 174 17.32 7.68 3.01
C ASP A 174 16.57 6.77 2.05
N LEU A 175 17.30 5.98 1.28
CA LEU A 175 16.76 4.94 0.42
C LEU A 175 16.98 3.59 1.07
N TYR A 176 15.88 2.88 1.29
CA TYR A 176 15.84 1.51 1.74
C TYR A 176 15.33 0.61 0.61
N ARG A 177 15.81 -0.64 0.58
CA ARG A 177 15.31 -1.64 -0.36
C ARG A 177 14.95 -2.93 0.33
N THR A 178 13.88 -3.54 -0.14
CA THR A 178 13.53 -4.92 0.18
C THR A 178 13.78 -5.80 -1.05
N GLU A 179 14.58 -6.85 -0.89
CA GLU A 179 14.79 -7.86 -1.92
C GLU A 179 13.85 -9.07 -1.79
N ASP A 180 13.36 -9.36 -0.58
CA ASP A 180 12.52 -10.52 -0.28
C ASP A 180 11.28 -10.14 0.55
N ALA A 181 10.13 -10.74 0.24
CA ALA A 181 8.86 -10.38 0.86
C ALA A 181 8.83 -10.60 2.38
N GLY A 182 9.61 -11.55 2.89
CA GLY A 182 9.70 -11.92 4.31
C GLY A 182 10.80 -11.19 5.09
N HIS A 183 11.68 -10.44 4.43
CA HIS A 183 12.78 -9.71 5.08
C HIS A 183 12.44 -8.22 5.28
N GLY A 184 13.11 -7.59 6.24
CA GLY A 184 13.06 -6.14 6.42
C GLY A 184 13.70 -5.39 5.26
N ALA A 185 13.51 -4.08 5.21
CA ALA A 185 14.20 -3.25 4.22
C ALA A 185 15.61 -2.91 4.72
N ASP A 186 16.60 -3.07 3.84
CA ASP A 186 17.99 -2.73 4.09
C ASP A 186 18.25 -1.28 3.68
N HIS A 187 19.05 -0.56 4.46
CA HIS A 187 19.45 0.80 4.13
C HIS A 187 20.49 0.76 3.00
N ILE A 188 20.21 1.43 1.89
CA ILE A 188 21.03 1.36 0.67
C ILE A 188 21.86 2.62 0.46
N GLU A 189 21.28 3.78 0.72
CA GLU A 189 21.88 5.06 0.40
C GLU A 189 21.31 6.14 1.30
N ARG A 190 22.19 7.02 1.80
CA ARG A 190 21.83 8.26 2.47
C ARG A 190 22.34 9.44 1.67
N ARG A 191 21.47 10.43 1.49
CA ARG A 191 21.85 11.76 1.03
C ARG A 191 21.52 12.80 2.07
N GLU A 192 22.45 13.72 2.29
CA GLU A 192 22.28 14.80 3.25
C GLU A 192 22.59 16.15 2.60
N ARG A 193 21.95 17.20 3.13
CA ARG A 193 22.16 18.57 2.70
C ARG A 193 23.01 19.30 3.77
N PRO A 194 24.31 19.56 3.53
CA PRO A 194 25.20 20.11 4.56
C PRO A 194 24.91 21.57 4.91
N ALA A 195 24.31 22.31 3.99
CA ALA A 195 23.93 23.71 4.16
C ALA A 195 22.48 23.91 3.70
N ALA A 196 21.73 24.83 4.32
CA ALA A 196 20.30 25.02 4.07
C ALA A 196 19.96 25.20 2.57
N ASP A 197 20.83 25.85 1.80
CA ASP A 197 20.65 26.09 0.36
C ASP A 197 21.62 25.27 -0.53
N GLY A 198 22.35 24.32 0.06
CA GLY A 198 23.31 23.47 -0.65
C GLY A 198 22.64 22.36 -1.44
N GLU A 199 23.38 21.59 -2.23
CA GLU A 199 22.85 20.41 -2.93
C GLU A 199 22.65 19.23 -1.97
N LEU A 200 21.76 18.31 -2.32
CA LEU A 200 21.54 17.06 -1.60
C LEU A 200 22.59 16.04 -2.08
N LEU A 201 23.58 15.74 -1.24
CA LEU A 201 24.76 14.95 -1.62
C LEU A 201 24.70 13.56 -1.01
N VAL A 202 25.12 12.54 -1.77
CA VAL A 202 25.29 11.19 -1.23
C VAL A 202 26.39 11.20 -0.17
N THR A 203 26.05 10.89 1.07
CA THR A 203 27.01 10.82 2.19
C THR A 203 27.33 9.40 2.61
N TRP A 204 26.45 8.44 2.29
CA TRP A 204 26.68 7.03 2.58
C TRP A 204 25.97 6.10 1.58
N THR A 205 26.58 4.95 1.31
CA THR A 205 25.99 3.85 0.52
C THR A 205 26.30 2.49 1.16
N ALA A 206 25.48 1.48 0.94
CA ALA A 206 25.73 0.12 1.47
C ALA A 206 27.04 -0.51 0.95
N SER A 207 27.58 -0.04 -0.18
CA SER A 207 28.89 -0.46 -0.71
C SER A 207 30.07 0.33 -0.13
N SER A 208 29.83 1.49 0.49
CA SER A 208 30.86 2.19 1.25
C SER A 208 31.00 1.54 2.62
N THR A 209 32.13 0.87 2.84
CA THR A 209 32.68 0.69 4.19
C THR A 209 32.69 2.08 4.86
N PRO A 210 32.30 2.23 6.14
CA PRO A 210 32.37 3.52 6.80
C PRO A 210 33.77 4.10 6.61
N VAL A 211 33.87 5.30 6.03
CA VAL A 211 35.11 6.06 6.06
C VAL A 211 35.25 6.51 7.51
N GLU A 212 36.18 5.87 8.21
CA GLU A 212 36.60 6.17 9.58
C GLU A 212 37.14 7.60 9.70
#